data_AF-A0A935Y5E5-F1
#
_entry.id   AF-A0A935Y5E5-F1
#
_cell.length_a   1.000
_cell.length_b   1.000
_cell.length_c   1.000
_cell.angle_alpha   90.00
_cell.angle_beta   90.00
_cell.angle_gamma   90.00
#
_symmetry.space_group_name_H-M   'P 1'
#
loop_
_entity.id
_entity.type
_entity.pdbx_description
1 polymer ?
#
loop_
_entity_poly.entity_id
_entity_poly.type
_entity_poly.pdbx_seq_one_letter_code
_entity_poly.pdbx_strand_id
1 'polypeptide(L)'
;MIYRRSMNKTDILFSLLILPGIILIAGGLSFDYQIGLWVGIVAAMLSGLFATLNKKYISTAGPLQITFLELFSVWLMSGSVLIILDYFQPSNKFIPNTTDSFYLILLSLFCTVVAFALTVASLRHLSAFTAMLAFNLEPVYGIILSYFLINNNKDMSLRFYSGVAIILLVVFTYPFAKNRRRIPAI
;
A
#
# COMPACT_ATOMS: atom_id res chain seq x y z
N MET A 1 -2.59 13.54 -15.61
CA MET A 1 -3.06 14.93 -15.87
C MET A 1 -4.60 15.03 -15.89
N ILE A 2 -5.33 14.20 -15.13
CA ILE A 2 -6.81 14.15 -15.14
C ILE A 2 -7.30 14.17 -13.69
N TYR A 3 -7.40 15.38 -13.16
CA TYR A 3 -8.10 15.87 -11.96
C TYR A 3 -7.27 17.05 -11.48
N ARG A 4 -7.72 18.24 -11.85
CA ARG A 4 -7.08 19.52 -11.55
C ARG A 4 -7.29 19.86 -10.06
N ARG A 5 -6.77 19.03 -9.17
CA ARG A 5 -6.62 19.39 -7.76
C ARG A 5 -5.41 20.30 -7.70
N SER A 6 -5.56 21.53 -7.21
CA SER A 6 -4.40 22.40 -6.99
C SER A 6 -3.43 21.64 -6.08
N MET A 7 -2.21 21.44 -6.56
CA MET A 7 -1.20 20.74 -5.78
C MET A 7 -0.96 21.56 -4.52
N ASN A 8 -1.34 21.01 -3.37
CA ASN A 8 -1.16 21.70 -2.12
C ASN A 8 0.34 21.68 -1.80
N LYS A 9 0.95 22.85 -1.60
CA LYS A 9 2.40 22.97 -1.34
C LYS A 9 2.83 22.11 -0.14
N THR A 10 1.93 21.92 0.84
CA THR A 10 2.13 21.03 1.98
C THR A 10 2.26 19.57 1.55
N ASP A 11 1.45 19.09 0.61
CA ASP A 11 1.54 17.69 0.15
C ASP A 11 2.88 17.44 -0.56
N ILE A 12 3.35 18.39 -1.40
CA ILE A 12 4.65 18.27 -2.08
C ILE A 12 5.82 18.31 -1.08
N LEU A 13 5.80 19.25 -0.13
CA LEU A 13 6.85 19.39 0.87
C LEU A 13 7.02 18.12 1.71
N PHE A 14 5.91 17.54 2.17
CA PHE A 14 5.92 16.33 2.97
C PHE A 14 6.34 15.11 2.15
N SER A 15 5.91 14.99 0.89
CA SER A 15 6.42 13.94 -0.01
C SER A 15 7.94 14.03 -0.20
N LEU A 16 8.49 15.25 -0.32
CA LEU A 16 9.94 15.45 -0.44
C LEU A 16 10.68 15.08 0.86
N LEU A 17 10.10 15.39 2.02
CA LEU A 17 10.67 15.08 3.34
C LEU A 17 10.72 13.57 3.65
N ILE A 18 9.87 12.75 3.00
CA ILE A 18 9.89 11.29 3.17
C ILE A 18 11.05 10.65 2.38
N LEU A 19 11.48 11.25 1.26
CA LEU A 19 12.49 10.67 0.37
C LEU A 19 13.83 10.36 1.06
N PRO A 20 14.42 11.24 1.90
CA PRO A 20 15.64 10.93 2.64
C PRO A 20 15.47 9.71 3.55
N GLY A 21 14.31 9.56 4.20
CA GLY A 21 14.01 8.41 5.05
C GLY A 21 13.98 7.10 4.26
N ILE A 22 13.34 7.10 3.08
CA ILE A 22 13.33 5.95 2.17
C ILE A 22 14.74 5.65 1.67
N ILE A 23 15.53 6.65 1.28
CA ILE A 23 16.91 6.45 0.79
C ILE A 23 17.81 5.86 1.88
N LEU A 24 17.65 6.27 3.14
CA LEU A 24 18.43 5.73 4.25
C LEU A 24 18.09 4.26 4.55
N ILE A 25 16.81 3.88 4.40
CA ILE A 25 16.37 2.49 4.55
C ILE A 25 16.81 1.66 3.34
N ALA A 26 16.60 2.16 2.13
CA ALA A 26 16.87 1.45 0.88
C ALA A 26 18.37 1.39 0.53
N GLY A 27 19.14 2.41 0.90
CA GLY A 27 20.59 2.48 0.64
C GLY A 27 21.42 1.52 1.49
N GLY A 28 20.82 0.88 2.49
CA GLY A 28 21.42 -0.24 3.23
C GLY A 28 21.21 -1.61 2.58
N LEU A 29 20.39 -1.71 1.52
CA LEU A 29 20.05 -2.96 0.86
C LEU A 29 21.16 -3.38 -0.11
N SER A 30 21.48 -4.68 -0.16
CA SER A 30 22.37 -5.24 -1.18
C SER A 30 21.77 -5.11 -2.59
N PHE A 31 22.63 -5.22 -3.62
CA PHE A 31 22.23 -5.07 -5.03
C PHE A 31 21.05 -5.98 -5.43
N ASP A 32 20.94 -7.18 -4.85
CA ASP A 32 19.85 -8.13 -5.12
C ASP A 32 18.45 -7.58 -4.76
N TYR A 33 18.37 -6.75 -3.72
CA TYR A 33 17.11 -6.14 -3.29
C TYR A 33 16.76 -4.86 -4.06
N GLN A 34 17.69 -4.30 -4.85
CA GLN A 34 17.43 -3.10 -5.66
C GLN A 34 16.43 -3.37 -6.79
N ILE A 35 16.38 -4.59 -7.33
CA ILE A 35 15.37 -4.99 -8.32
C ILE A 35 13.97 -4.88 -7.71
N GLY A 36 13.80 -5.33 -6.46
CA GLY A 36 12.54 -5.19 -5.72
C GLY A 36 12.12 -3.73 -5.54
N LEU A 37 13.07 -2.82 -5.29
CA LEU A 37 12.82 -1.39 -5.21
C LEU A 37 12.28 -0.82 -6.53
N TRP A 38 12.92 -1.15 -7.66
CA TRP A 38 12.47 -0.70 -8.98
C TRP A 38 11.08 -1.22 -9.33
N VAL A 39 10.82 -2.51 -9.08
CA VAL A 39 9.49 -3.10 -9.25
C VAL A 39 8.46 -2.37 -8.37
N GLY A 40 8.81 -2.05 -7.13
CA GLY A 40 7.96 -1.27 -6.21
C GLY A 40 7.65 0.14 -6.72
N ILE A 41 8.63 0.84 -7.29
CA ILE A 41 8.43 2.18 -7.88
C ILE A 41 7.46 2.10 -9.08
N VAL A 42 7.65 1.13 -9.97
CA VAL A 42 6.75 0.91 -11.11
C VAL A 42 5.35 0.55 -10.63
N ALA A 43 5.23 -0.32 -9.63
CA ALA A 43 3.96 -0.69 -9.02
C ALA A 43 3.24 0.51 -8.38
N ALA A 44 3.96 1.38 -7.67
CA ALA A 44 3.41 2.61 -7.09
C ALA A 44 2.89 3.58 -8.17
N MET A 45 3.62 3.71 -9.29
CA MET A 45 3.20 4.52 -10.42
C MET A 45 1.93 3.97 -11.09
N LEU A 46 1.87 2.65 -11.33
CA LEU A 46 0.68 1.98 -11.86
C LEU A 46 -0.50 2.08 -10.89
N SER A 47 -0.28 1.93 -9.59
CA SER A 47 -1.29 2.08 -8.55
C SER A 47 -1.87 3.51 -8.53
N GLY A 48 -1.03 4.54 -8.65
CA GLY A 48 -1.48 5.93 -8.76
C GLY A 48 -2.30 6.20 -10.04
N LEU A 49 -1.88 5.62 -11.17
CA LEU A 49 -2.64 5.68 -12.41
C LEU A 49 -3.99 4.99 -12.25
N PHE A 50 -4.00 3.77 -11.70
CA PHE A 50 -5.20 3.00 -11.41
C PHE A 50 -6.17 3.78 -10.52
N ALA A 51 -5.72 4.32 -9.37
CA ALA A 51 -6.57 5.11 -8.49
C ALA A 51 -7.18 6.35 -9.19
N THR A 52 -6.42 6.98 -10.10
CA THR A 52 -6.91 8.12 -10.89
C THR A 52 -7.98 7.71 -11.90
N LEU A 53 -7.77 6.59 -12.60
CA LEU A 53 -8.74 6.03 -13.53
C LEU A 53 -10.00 5.55 -12.81
N ASN A 54 -9.82 4.81 -11.72
CA ASN A 54 -10.88 4.25 -10.90
C ASN A 54 -11.80 5.38 -10.39
N LYS A 55 -11.23 6.48 -9.88
CA LYS A 55 -11.97 7.69 -9.52
C LYS A 55 -12.75 8.34 -10.68
N LYS A 56 -12.24 8.25 -11.92
CA LYS A 56 -12.92 8.77 -13.12
C LYS A 56 -14.13 7.91 -13.49
N TYR A 57 -14.03 6.59 -13.35
CA TYR A 57 -15.08 5.65 -13.76
C TYR A 57 -16.13 5.37 -12.67
N ILE A 58 -15.81 5.65 -11.40
CA ILE A 58 -16.72 5.45 -10.25
C ILE A 58 -18.01 6.28 -10.32
N SER A 59 -18.06 7.34 -11.12
CA SER A 59 -19.26 8.15 -11.34
C SER A 59 -20.17 7.64 -12.46
N THR A 60 -19.70 6.71 -13.30
CA THR A 60 -20.44 6.21 -14.47
C THR A 60 -21.10 4.85 -14.25
N ALA A 61 -20.66 4.07 -13.27
CA ALA A 61 -21.24 2.76 -12.93
C ALA A 61 -21.32 2.58 -11.40
N GLY A 62 -22.08 1.60 -10.93
CA GLY A 62 -22.22 1.32 -9.50
C GLY A 62 -20.88 0.95 -8.87
N PRO A 63 -20.50 1.50 -7.69
CA PRO A 63 -19.21 1.22 -7.05
C PRO A 63 -18.92 -0.27 -6.84
N LEU A 64 -19.95 -1.06 -6.54
CA LEU A 64 -19.84 -2.50 -6.30
C LEU A 64 -19.60 -3.29 -7.59
N GLN A 65 -20.14 -2.84 -8.73
CA GLN A 65 -19.94 -3.46 -10.04
C GLN A 65 -18.50 -3.24 -10.54
N ILE A 66 -17.98 -2.03 -10.34
CA ILE A 66 -16.59 -1.68 -10.67
C ILE A 66 -15.63 -2.52 -9.82
N THR A 67 -15.85 -2.54 -8.50
CA THR A 67 -15.00 -3.33 -7.58
C THR A 67 -15.02 -4.82 -7.93
N PHE A 68 -16.19 -5.37 -8.28
CA PHE A 68 -16.30 -6.77 -8.71
C PHE A 68 -15.48 -7.03 -9.98
N LEU A 69 -15.60 -6.17 -10.99
CA LEU A 69 -14.85 -6.31 -12.24
C LEU A 69 -13.34 -6.20 -12.00
N GLU A 70 -12.91 -5.31 -11.11
CA GLU A 70 -11.49 -5.14 -10.74
C GLU A 70 -10.93 -6.38 -10.07
N LEU A 71 -11.61 -6.90 -9.05
CA LEU A 71 -11.18 -8.12 -8.35
C LEU A 71 -11.20 -9.33 -9.28
N PHE A 72 -12.20 -9.45 -10.15
CA PHE A 72 -12.28 -10.53 -11.14
C PHE A 72 -11.16 -10.45 -12.17
N SER A 73 -10.82 -9.24 -12.62
CA SER A 73 -9.71 -9.01 -13.55
C SER A 73 -8.36 -9.34 -12.91
N VAL A 74 -8.17 -8.98 -11.64
CA VAL A 74 -6.97 -9.34 -10.87
C VAL A 74 -6.88 -10.86 -10.71
N TRP A 75 -7.98 -11.54 -10.40
CA TRP A 75 -8.02 -13.00 -10.29
C TRP A 75 -7.65 -13.69 -11.62
N LEU A 76 -8.20 -13.23 -12.76
CA LEU A 76 -7.86 -13.75 -14.08
C LEU A 76 -6.40 -13.48 -14.47
N MET A 77 -5.92 -12.25 -14.26
CA MET A 77 -4.55 -11.88 -14.62
C MET A 77 -3.53 -12.62 -13.75
N SER A 78 -3.74 -12.68 -12.44
CA SER A 78 -2.84 -13.42 -11.54
C SER A 78 -2.88 -14.93 -11.78
N GLY A 79 -4.07 -15.50 -12.01
CA GLY A 79 -4.21 -16.92 -12.36
C GLY A 79 -3.55 -17.29 -13.69
N SER A 80 -3.70 -16.47 -14.74
CA SER A 80 -3.04 -16.72 -16.03
C SER A 80 -1.51 -16.64 -15.93
N VAL A 81 -0.98 -15.68 -15.17
CA VAL A 81 0.46 -15.58 -14.91
C VAL A 81 0.98 -16.83 -14.19
N LEU A 82 0.26 -17.34 -13.18
CA LEU A 82 0.65 -18.57 -12.49
C LEU A 82 0.72 -19.78 -13.43
N ILE A 83 -0.25 -19.95 -14.33
CA ILE A 83 -0.27 -21.04 -15.32
C ILE A 83 0.92 -20.91 -16.29
N ILE A 84 1.22 -19.68 -16.74
CA ILE A 84 2.35 -19.42 -17.63
C ILE A 84 3.67 -19.75 -16.92
N LEU A 85 3.85 -19.33 -15.67
CA LEU A 85 5.07 -19.60 -14.90
C LEU A 85 5.26 -21.10 -14.65
N ASP A 86 4.19 -21.83 -14.33
CA ASP A 86 4.23 -23.29 -14.15
C ASP A 86 4.65 -24.01 -15.44
N TYR A 87 4.18 -23.53 -16.60
CA TYR A 87 4.57 -24.08 -17.91
C TYR A 87 6.06 -23.84 -18.25
N PHE A 88 6.58 -22.64 -18.01
CA PHE A 88 7.96 -22.29 -18.36
C PHE A 88 9.00 -22.72 -17.31
N GLN A 89 8.60 -22.94 -16.06
CA GLN A 89 9.48 -23.32 -14.95
C GLN A 89 8.90 -24.46 -14.10
N PRO A 90 8.72 -25.67 -14.67
CA PRO A 90 8.06 -26.80 -13.99
C PRO A 90 8.84 -27.36 -12.79
N SER A 91 10.11 -26.96 -12.59
CA SER A 91 10.89 -27.32 -11.40
C SER A 91 10.42 -26.59 -10.13
N ASN A 92 9.75 -25.44 -10.27
CA ASN A 92 9.18 -24.69 -9.17
C ASN A 92 7.67 -24.97 -9.13
N LYS A 93 7.18 -25.50 -8.00
CA LYS A 93 5.73 -25.70 -7.80
C LYS A 93 5.07 -24.34 -7.54
N PHE A 94 4.47 -23.74 -8.55
CA PHE A 94 3.70 -22.50 -8.42
C PHE A 94 2.24 -22.74 -8.03
N ILE A 95 1.74 -23.95 -8.30
CA ILE A 95 0.39 -24.36 -7.88
C ILE A 95 0.41 -24.71 -6.38
N PRO A 96 -0.41 -24.05 -5.56
CA PRO A 96 -0.43 -24.26 -4.11
C PRO A 96 -0.88 -25.68 -3.75
N ASN A 97 -0.28 -26.24 -2.70
CA ASN A 97 -0.73 -27.52 -2.14
C ASN A 97 -2.06 -27.35 -1.38
N THR A 98 -2.66 -28.43 -0.90
CA THR A 98 -3.92 -28.41 -0.13
C THR A 98 -3.82 -27.54 1.13
N THR A 99 -2.71 -27.64 1.86
CA THR A 99 -2.43 -26.82 3.04
C THR A 99 -2.28 -25.34 2.70
N ASP A 100 -1.55 -25.03 1.62
CA ASP A 100 -1.35 -23.64 1.17
C ASP A 100 -2.68 -23.03 0.70
N SER A 101 -3.49 -23.82 0.00
CA SER A 101 -4.83 -23.43 -0.44
C SER A 101 -5.75 -23.11 0.75
N PHE A 102 -5.67 -23.91 1.83
CA PHE A 102 -6.40 -23.62 3.07
C PHE A 102 -5.97 -22.27 3.68
N TYR A 103 -4.65 -22.02 3.78
CA TYR A 103 -4.14 -20.74 4.29
C TYR A 103 -4.51 -19.57 3.37
N LEU A 104 -4.49 -19.73 2.05
CA LEU A 104 -4.90 -18.70 1.09
C LEU A 104 -6.40 -18.37 1.20
N ILE A 105 -7.26 -19.38 1.37
CA ILE A 105 -8.69 -19.18 1.60
C ILE A 105 -8.90 -18.42 2.91
N LEU A 106 -8.26 -18.86 3.99
CA LEU A 106 -8.36 -18.20 5.29
C LEU A 106 -7.89 -16.74 5.20
N LEU A 107 -6.74 -16.50 4.57
CA LEU A 107 -6.17 -15.16 4.40
C LEU A 107 -7.08 -14.29 3.51
N SER A 108 -7.61 -14.80 2.41
CA SER A 108 -8.51 -14.02 1.54
C SER A 108 -9.82 -13.64 2.23
N LEU A 109 -10.41 -14.53 3.02
CA LEU A 109 -11.63 -14.23 3.77
C LEU A 109 -11.38 -13.20 4.87
N PHE A 110 -10.36 -13.41 5.70
CA PHE A 110 -10.09 -12.51 6.83
C PHE A 110 -9.43 -11.19 6.40
N CYS A 111 -8.40 -11.26 5.57
CA CYS A 111 -7.60 -10.08 5.19
C CYS A 111 -8.21 -9.29 4.03
N THR A 112 -9.03 -9.90 3.17
CA THR A 112 -9.64 -9.19 2.04
C THR A 112 -11.13 -8.94 2.29
N VAL A 113 -11.95 -9.99 2.42
CA VAL A 113 -13.42 -9.84 2.48
C VAL A 113 -13.84 -9.12 3.77
N VAL A 114 -13.40 -9.63 4.92
CA VAL A 114 -13.75 -9.07 6.23
C VAL A 114 -13.14 -7.69 6.41
N ALA A 115 -11.84 -7.49 6.14
CA ALA A 115 -11.19 -6.18 6.26
C ALA A 115 -11.84 -5.12 5.35
N PHE A 116 -12.19 -5.48 4.11
CA PHE A 116 -12.90 -4.57 3.19
C PHE A 116 -14.31 -4.25 3.70
N ALA A 117 -15.06 -5.25 4.15
CA ALA A 117 -16.39 -5.05 4.73
C ALA A 117 -16.35 -4.15 5.97
N LEU A 118 -15.37 -4.36 6.87
CA LEU A 118 -15.15 -3.50 8.04
C LEU A 118 -14.76 -2.08 7.60
N THR A 119 -13.93 -1.92 6.58
CA THR A 119 -13.55 -0.60 6.06
C THR A 119 -14.78 0.15 5.57
N VAL A 120 -15.61 -0.47 4.74
CA VAL A 120 -16.86 0.14 4.21
C VAL A 120 -17.88 0.40 5.33
N ALA A 121 -18.02 -0.51 6.29
CA ALA A 121 -18.91 -0.32 7.45
C ALA A 121 -18.42 0.81 8.37
N SER A 122 -17.10 0.90 8.59
CA SER A 122 -16.49 1.93 9.43
C SER A 122 -16.69 3.33 8.86
N LEU A 123 -16.72 3.49 7.53
CA LEU A 123 -17.02 4.77 6.89
C LEU A 123 -18.43 5.30 7.19
N ARG A 124 -19.35 4.46 7.70
CA ARG A 124 -20.67 4.90 8.18
C ARG A 124 -20.63 5.51 9.59
N HIS A 125 -19.61 5.21 10.39
CA HIS A 125 -19.50 5.61 11.80
C HIS A 125 -18.25 6.44 12.14
N LEU A 126 -17.21 6.36 11.30
CA LEU A 126 -15.97 7.11 11.41
C LEU A 126 -15.93 8.20 10.35
N SER A 127 -15.41 9.36 10.72
CA SER A 127 -15.11 10.40 9.74
C SER A 127 -14.08 9.90 8.72
N ALA A 128 -14.17 10.37 7.47
CA ALA A 128 -13.14 10.12 6.46
C ALA A 128 -11.74 10.56 6.92
N PHE A 129 -11.65 11.46 7.91
CA PHE A 129 -10.40 11.89 8.52
C PHE A 129 -9.75 10.76 9.36
N THR A 130 -10.52 10.06 10.19
CA THR A 130 -10.01 8.95 11.01
C THR A 130 -9.51 7.80 10.14
N ALA A 131 -10.26 7.45 9.09
CA ALA A 131 -9.85 6.44 8.12
C ALA A 131 -8.52 6.84 7.43
N MET A 132 -8.42 8.10 6.98
CA MET A 132 -7.19 8.61 6.36
C MET A 132 -5.99 8.65 7.32
N LEU A 133 -6.21 8.90 8.62
CA LEU A 133 -5.15 8.82 9.62
C LEU A 133 -4.65 7.38 9.80
N ALA A 134 -5.57 6.41 9.86
CA ALA A 134 -5.22 4.98 9.96
C ALA A 134 -4.40 4.51 8.76
N PHE A 135 -4.75 4.91 7.53
CA PHE A 135 -3.96 4.58 6.33
C PHE A 135 -2.57 5.23 6.34
N ASN A 136 -2.44 6.47 6.82
CA ASN A 136 -1.12 7.10 6.93
C ASN A 136 -0.21 6.41 7.98
N LEU A 137 -0.77 5.64 8.90
CA LEU A 137 -0.02 4.83 9.86
C LEU A 137 0.41 3.46 9.31
N GLU A 138 0.01 3.09 8.10
CA GLU A 138 0.45 1.85 7.44
C GLU A 138 1.98 1.64 7.48
N PRO A 139 2.82 2.65 7.18
CA PRO A 139 4.27 2.49 7.31
C PRO A 139 4.72 2.20 8.74
N VAL A 140 4.06 2.79 9.74
CA VAL A 140 4.39 2.63 11.16
C VAL A 140 4.08 1.21 11.63
N TYR A 141 2.89 0.71 11.32
CA TYR A 141 2.50 -0.66 11.66
C TYR A 141 3.36 -1.68 10.91
N GLY A 142 3.72 -1.41 9.65
CA GLY A 142 4.64 -2.25 8.88
C GLY A 142 6.01 -2.39 9.55
N ILE A 143 6.58 -1.28 10.04
CA ILE A 143 7.88 -1.28 10.74
C ILE A 143 7.79 -2.05 12.07
N ILE A 144 6.75 -1.79 12.86
CA ILE A 144 6.54 -2.47 14.15
C ILE A 144 6.36 -3.99 13.94
N LEU A 145 5.53 -4.37 12.98
CA LEU A 145 5.27 -5.77 12.67
C LEU A 145 6.52 -6.48 12.15
N SER A 146 7.30 -5.82 11.29
CA SER A 146 8.60 -6.31 10.83
C SER A 146 9.54 -6.60 11.99
N TYR A 147 9.65 -5.68 12.97
CA TYR A 147 10.47 -5.88 14.17
C TYR A 147 10.06 -7.10 15.00
N PHE A 148 8.75 -7.34 15.20
CA PHE A 148 8.27 -8.46 16.01
C PHE A 148 8.28 -9.81 15.27
N LEU A 149 7.94 -9.84 13.98
CA LEU A 149 7.86 -11.10 13.21
C LEU A 149 9.23 -11.55 12.68
N ILE A 150 10.06 -10.61 12.24
CA ILE A 150 11.35 -10.89 11.63
C ILE A 150 12.40 -10.78 12.74
N ASN A 151 12.56 -11.86 13.50
CA ASN A 151 13.49 -11.98 14.64
C ASN A 151 14.97 -12.03 14.20
N ASN A 152 15.34 -11.34 13.12
CA ASN A 152 16.68 -11.18 12.58
C ASN A 152 17.12 -9.72 12.74
N ASN A 153 17.31 -9.28 13.98
CA ASN A 153 17.86 -7.97 14.36
C ASN A 153 19.30 -7.70 13.86
N LYS A 154 19.85 -8.57 13.00
CA LYS A 154 21.27 -8.55 12.62
C LYS A 154 21.64 -7.46 11.61
N ASP A 155 20.68 -6.90 10.87
CA ASP A 155 20.94 -5.87 9.85
C ASP A 155 20.33 -4.48 10.19
N MET A 156 19.92 -4.28 11.44
CA MET A 156 19.36 -3.01 11.93
C MET A 156 20.47 -1.97 12.18
N SER A 157 21.04 -1.46 11.09
CA SER A 157 22.09 -0.43 11.15
C SER A 157 21.56 0.90 11.69
N LEU A 158 22.46 1.74 12.23
CA LEU A 158 22.12 3.10 12.67
C LEU A 158 21.41 3.92 11.56
N ARG A 159 21.71 3.63 10.29
CA ARG A 159 21.06 4.24 9.12
C ARG A 159 19.58 3.86 9.04
N PHE A 160 19.24 2.59 9.25
CA PHE A 160 17.85 2.12 9.26
C PHE A 160 17.02 2.85 10.33
N TYR A 161 17.53 2.93 11.56
CA TYR A 161 16.84 3.64 12.64
C TYR A 161 16.64 5.13 12.35
N SER A 162 17.65 5.79 11.76
CA SER A 162 17.53 7.19 11.36
C SER A 162 16.49 7.39 10.25
N GLY A 163 16.41 6.47 9.29
CA GLY A 163 15.40 6.51 8.23
C GLY A 163 13.98 6.31 8.77
N VAL A 164 13.78 5.34 9.67
CA VAL A 164 12.52 5.11 10.38
C VAL A 164 12.09 6.34 11.18
N ALA A 165 13.02 6.96 11.93
CA ALA A 165 12.73 8.15 12.71
C ALA A 165 12.25 9.33 11.82
N ILE A 166 12.88 9.53 10.66
CA ILE A 166 12.46 10.55 9.69
C ILE A 166 11.04 10.25 9.18
N ILE A 167 10.76 9.03 8.74
CA ILE A 167 9.43 8.65 8.23
C ILE A 167 8.37 8.87 9.30
N LEU A 168 8.62 8.44 10.54
CA LEU A 168 7.69 8.64 11.66
C LEU A 168 7.41 10.11 11.90
N LEU A 169 8.45 10.95 11.97
CA LEU A 169 8.30 12.38 12.21
C LEU A 169 7.43 13.02 11.13
N VAL A 170 7.65 12.67 9.86
CA VAL A 170 6.87 13.21 8.73
C VAL A 170 5.43 12.71 8.72
N VAL A 171 5.20 11.41 8.96
CA VAL A 171 3.85 10.81 9.04
C VAL A 171 3.03 11.42 10.16
N PHE A 172 3.62 11.62 11.35
CA PHE A 172 2.92 12.22 12.47
C PHE A 172 2.66 13.72 12.24
N THR A 173 3.59 14.46 11.66
CA THR A 173 3.43 15.91 11.45
C THR A 173 2.52 16.28 10.28
N TYR A 174 2.37 15.39 9.28
CA TYR A 174 1.54 15.63 8.10
C TYR A 174 0.06 15.92 8.41
N PRO A 175 -0.65 15.11 9.21
CA PRO A 175 -2.03 15.38 9.63
C PRO A 175 -2.18 16.74 10.33
N PHE A 176 -1.26 17.11 11.23
CA PHE A 176 -1.33 18.39 11.95
C PHE A 176 -1.14 19.59 11.02
N ALA A 177 -0.18 19.52 10.10
CA ALA A 177 0.05 20.58 9.11
C ALA A 177 -1.13 20.74 8.15
N LYS A 178 -1.81 19.64 7.81
CA LYS A 178 -3.00 19.64 6.95
C LYS A 178 -4.25 20.15 7.66
N ASN A 179 -4.41 19.83 8.95
CA ASN A 179 -5.59 20.23 9.73
C ASN A 179 -5.64 21.74 9.98
N ARG A 180 -4.48 22.42 10.14
CA ARG A 180 -4.41 23.88 10.28
C ARG A 180 -4.92 24.68 9.06
N ARG A 181 -5.14 24.04 7.91
CA ARG A 181 -5.63 24.69 6.67
C ARG A 181 -7.07 24.32 6.28
N ARG A 182 -7.76 23.47 7.05
CA ARG A 182 -9.21 23.33 6.93
C ARG A 182 -9.86 24.44 7.75
N ILE A 183 -9.93 25.65 7.17
CA ILE A 183 -10.92 26.64 7.62
C ILE A 183 -12.29 25.97 7.36
N PRO A 184 -13.17 25.84 8.36
CA PRO A 184 -14.48 25.23 8.17
C PRO A 184 -15.25 26.07 7.15
N ALA A 185 -15.62 25.44 6.03
CA ALA A 185 -16.68 25.98 5.19
C ALA A 185 -17.98 25.80 5.98
N ILE A 186 -18.57 26.94 6.36
CA ILE A 186 -19.93 27.06 6.87
C ILE A 186 -20.90 26.56 5.80
#